data_AF-A0ABD1D9A2-F1
#
_entry.id   AF-A0ABD1D9A2-F1
#
_cell.length_a   1.000
_cell.length_b   1.000
_cell.length_c   1.000
_cell.angle_alpha   90.00
_cell.angle_beta   90.00
_cell.angle_gamma   90.00
#
_symmetry.space_group_name_H-M   'P 1'
#
loop_
_entity.id
_entity.type
_entity.pdbx_description
1 polymer ?
#
loop_
_entity_poly.entity_id
_entity_poly.type
_entity_poly.pdbx_seq_one_letter_code
_entity_poly.pdbx_strand_id
1 'polypeptide(L)'
;MESLLTSGMQQVCNLSNARGNILDLAFVNDADRVDLIEPPSAILKPDRHHKQFVLKVDLHHNPDQVSQHSADVADFDFNRCDHVAVTDALNQIDWDNVLNSEDANTQASQFYSVVFDVIQQLVPRKRIARDRSIKQPWWNAELRHKRNILRKARKRLFRSKSPEDNVCVERLETEYELLNETLYLAKVFGKNVKTLLKTAN
;
A
#
# COMPACT_ATOMS: atom_id res chain seq x y z
N MET A 1 -4.31 30.25 2.14
CA MET A 1 -4.97 29.01 1.68
C MET A 1 -4.18 28.53 0.47
N GLU A 2 -3.35 27.51 0.62
CA GLU A 2 -2.58 26.96 -0.51
C GLU A 2 -3.54 26.16 -1.40
N SER A 3 -3.56 26.50 -2.69
CA SER A 3 -4.28 25.73 -3.70
C SER A 3 -3.48 24.48 -4.10
N LEU A 4 -4.15 23.44 -4.60
CA LEU A 4 -3.50 22.26 -5.18
C LEU A 4 -2.44 22.62 -6.23
N LEU A 5 -2.72 23.65 -7.04
CA LEU A 5 -1.80 24.14 -8.06
C LEU A 5 -0.54 24.78 -7.45
N THR A 6 -0.69 25.50 -6.35
CA THR A 6 0.45 26.07 -5.61
C THR A 6 1.29 25.02 -4.86
N SER A 7 0.76 23.81 -4.67
CA SER A 7 1.51 22.67 -4.12
C SER A 7 2.32 21.87 -5.16
N GLY A 8 2.39 22.36 -6.41
CA GLY A 8 3.10 21.68 -7.49
C GLY A 8 2.35 20.50 -8.11
N MET A 9 1.07 20.32 -7.78
CA MET A 9 0.26 19.28 -8.40
C MET A 9 -0.35 19.74 -9.72
N GLN A 10 -0.29 18.87 -10.73
CA GLN A 10 -0.78 19.08 -12.08
C GLN A 10 -1.92 18.09 -12.37
N GLN A 11 -2.99 18.58 -13.00
CA GLN A 11 -4.08 17.73 -13.45
C GLN A 11 -3.66 16.94 -14.69
N VAL A 12 -3.66 15.62 -14.61
CA VAL A 12 -3.31 14.71 -15.72
C VAL A 12 -4.52 14.04 -16.36
N CYS A 13 -5.67 14.00 -15.67
CA CYS A 13 -6.91 13.53 -16.28
C CYS A 13 -7.55 14.62 -17.16
N ASN A 14 -7.62 14.34 -18.46
CA ASN A 14 -8.28 15.18 -19.46
C ASN A 14 -9.43 14.45 -20.18
N LEU A 15 -9.91 13.33 -19.62
CA LEU A 15 -10.95 12.54 -20.25
C LEU A 15 -12.32 13.19 -20.11
N SER A 16 -12.87 13.61 -21.25
CA SER A 16 -14.24 14.12 -21.33
C SER A 16 -15.26 13.00 -21.48
N ASN A 17 -16.41 13.15 -20.83
CA ASN A 17 -17.54 12.24 -20.99
C ASN A 17 -18.25 12.44 -22.35
N ALA A 18 -19.34 11.69 -22.60
CA ALA A 18 -20.09 11.77 -23.85
C ALA A 18 -20.70 13.16 -24.17
N ARG A 19 -20.70 14.09 -23.20
CA ARG A 19 -21.20 15.47 -23.35
C ARG A 19 -20.07 16.50 -23.41
N GLY A 20 -18.80 16.07 -23.43
CA GLY A 20 -17.65 16.97 -23.47
C GLY A 20 -17.20 17.51 -22.11
N ASN A 21 -17.84 17.10 -21.00
CA ASN A 21 -17.46 17.55 -19.66
C ASN A 21 -16.36 16.66 -19.07
N ILE A 22 -15.40 17.26 -18.38
CA ILE A 22 -14.40 16.55 -17.57
C ILE A 22 -14.94 16.51 -16.13
N LEU A 23 -15.26 15.31 -15.64
CA LEU A 23 -15.78 15.11 -14.28
C LEU A 23 -14.76 14.42 -13.37
N ASP A 24 -13.90 13.59 -13.96
CA ASP A 24 -12.90 12.83 -13.24
C ASP A 24 -11.60 13.64 -13.15
N LEU A 25 -11.12 13.86 -11.93
CA LEU A 25 -9.90 14.63 -11.67
C LEU A 25 -8.81 13.69 -11.15
N ALA A 26 -7.64 13.76 -11.77
CA ALA A 26 -6.43 13.10 -11.27
C ALA A 26 -5.31 14.14 -11.26
N PHE A 27 -4.68 14.30 -10.09
CA PHE A 27 -3.59 15.23 -9.88
C PHE A 27 -2.32 14.48 -9.50
N VAL A 28 -1.19 14.88 -10.08
CA VAL A 28 0.13 14.32 -9.78
C VAL A 28 1.15 15.44 -9.64
N ASN A 29 2.18 15.23 -8.82
CA ASN A 29 3.26 16.19 -8.62
C ASN A 29 4.43 16.01 -9.61
N ASP A 30 4.37 14.99 -10.47
CA ASP A 30 5.40 14.64 -11.44
C ASP A 30 4.73 14.03 -12.69
N ALA A 31 4.20 14.90 -13.55
CA ALA A 31 3.41 14.47 -14.71
C ALA A 31 4.23 13.73 -15.76
N ASP A 32 5.54 14.00 -15.85
CA ASP A 32 6.45 13.35 -16.80
C ASP A 32 6.61 11.84 -16.54
N ARG A 33 6.12 11.36 -15.39
CA ARG A 33 6.27 9.97 -14.93
C ARG A 33 4.95 9.22 -14.84
N VAL A 34 3.87 9.85 -15.28
CA VAL A 34 2.54 9.28 -15.22
C VAL A 34 1.91 9.31 -16.60
N ASP A 35 1.68 8.13 -17.16
CA ASP A 35 0.85 7.99 -18.36
C ASP A 35 -0.59 7.72 -17.96
N LEU A 36 -1.53 8.43 -18.59
CA LEU A 36 -2.94 8.09 -18.53
C LEU A 36 -3.30 7.28 -19.78
N ILE A 37 -3.67 6.02 -19.56
CA ILE A 37 -3.96 5.08 -20.65
C ILE A 37 -5.37 4.52 -20.53
N GLU A 38 -5.95 4.14 -21.66
CA GLU A 38 -7.19 3.38 -21.68
C GLU A 38 -6.93 1.96 -21.14
N PRO A 39 -7.80 1.40 -20.27
CA PRO A 39 -7.62 0.05 -19.78
C PRO A 39 -7.69 -0.96 -20.95
N PRO A 40 -6.80 -1.96 -20.98
CA PRO A 40 -6.80 -2.98 -22.04
C PRO A 40 -8.06 -3.86 -22.03
N SER A 41 -8.75 -3.91 -20.89
CA SER A 41 -10.05 -4.56 -20.74
C SER A 41 -10.88 -3.84 -19.69
N ALA A 42 -12.17 -3.62 -19.97
CA ALA A 42 -13.05 -2.96 -19.03
C ALA A 42 -13.34 -3.87 -17.81
N ILE A 43 -13.04 -3.40 -16.59
CA ILE A 43 -13.34 -4.14 -15.36
C ILE A 43 -14.86 -4.11 -15.08
N LEU A 44 -15.50 -3.01 -15.47
CA LEU A 44 -16.93 -2.79 -15.38
C LEU A 44 -17.50 -2.46 -16.76
N LYS A 45 -18.81 -2.61 -16.94
CA LYS A 45 -19.47 -2.16 -18.17
C LYS A 45 -19.21 -0.66 -18.38
N PRO A 46 -18.83 -0.22 -19.59
CA PRO A 46 -18.61 1.20 -19.87
C PRO A 46 -19.84 2.05 -19.54
N ASP A 47 -19.63 3.14 -18.81
CA ASP A 47 -20.64 4.15 -18.51
C ASP A 47 -20.51 5.32 -19.51
N ARG A 48 -21.62 5.98 -19.81
CA ARG A 48 -21.70 7.18 -20.67
C ARG A 48 -21.24 8.44 -19.94
N HIS A 49 -21.27 8.42 -18.61
CA HIS A 49 -20.92 9.56 -17.77
C HIS A 49 -19.45 9.57 -17.35
N HIS A 50 -18.82 8.40 -17.23
CA HIS A 50 -17.43 8.24 -16.80
C HIS A 50 -16.66 7.34 -17.76
N LYS A 51 -15.47 7.80 -18.18
CA LYS A 51 -14.54 6.99 -18.97
C LYS A 51 -13.57 6.30 -18.01
N GLN A 52 -13.37 5.00 -18.19
CA GLN A 52 -12.37 4.26 -17.41
C GLN A 52 -10.97 4.62 -17.90
N PHE A 53 -10.02 4.76 -16.99
CA PHE A 53 -8.61 4.98 -17.30
C PHE A 53 -7.72 4.29 -16.28
N VAL A 54 -6.47 4.06 -16.68
CA VAL A 54 -5.41 3.53 -15.85
C VAL A 54 -4.30 4.56 -15.79
N LEU A 55 -3.81 4.83 -14.58
CA LEU A 55 -2.59 5.59 -14.38
C LEU A 55 -1.42 4.62 -14.33
N LYS A 56 -0.52 4.70 -15.31
CA LYS A 56 0.75 3.98 -15.30
C LYS A 56 1.79 4.92 -14.73
N VAL A 57 2.33 4.56 -13.56
CA VAL A 57 3.30 5.37 -12.83
C VAL A 57 4.67 4.73 -12.93
N ASP A 58 5.63 5.46 -13.49
CA ASP A 58 7.01 5.00 -13.58
C ASP A 58 7.72 5.28 -12.25
N LEU A 59 8.02 4.21 -11.49
CA LEU A 59 8.71 4.29 -10.21
C LEU A 59 10.22 4.12 -10.38
N HIS A 60 11.00 5.15 -10.07
CA HIS A 60 12.44 5.05 -9.98
C HIS A 60 12.74 4.43 -8.62
N HIS A 61 13.20 3.19 -8.67
CA HIS A 61 13.76 2.56 -7.50
C HIS A 61 15.12 3.21 -7.23
N ASN A 62 15.16 4.18 -6.31
CA ASN A 62 16.42 4.58 -5.70
C ASN A 62 16.65 3.64 -4.50
N PRO A 63 17.52 2.62 -4.61
CA PRO A 63 17.75 1.66 -3.53
C PRO A 63 18.21 2.34 -2.23
N ASP A 64 18.81 3.54 -2.33
CA ASP A 64 19.31 4.28 -1.17
C ASP A 64 18.20 5.00 -0.38
N GLN A 65 17.06 5.33 -1.00
CA GLN A 65 15.94 6.01 -0.33
C GLN A 65 15.02 5.07 0.48
N VAL A 66 15.11 3.76 0.27
CA VAL A 66 14.38 2.77 1.10
C VAL A 66 14.89 2.78 2.56
N SER A 67 16.11 3.29 2.77
CA SER A 67 16.78 3.34 4.07
C SER A 67 16.25 4.44 4.99
N GLN A 68 15.68 5.54 4.48
CA GLN A 68 15.32 6.70 5.30
C GLN A 68 13.95 6.59 5.99
N HIS A 69 13.07 5.69 5.53
CA HIS A 69 11.84 5.35 6.26
C HIS A 69 12.01 4.18 7.24
N SER A 70 13.26 3.87 7.63
CA SER A 70 13.57 2.91 8.68
C SER A 70 13.54 3.51 10.10
N ALA A 71 13.18 4.79 10.23
CA ALA A 71 12.81 5.34 11.53
C ALA A 71 11.62 4.55 12.05
N ASP A 72 11.76 3.96 13.25
CA ASP A 72 10.68 3.33 14.01
C ASP A 72 9.47 4.27 14.01
N VAL A 73 8.47 4.01 13.17
CA VAL A 73 7.23 4.78 13.17
C VAL A 73 6.49 4.38 14.44
N ALA A 74 6.57 5.23 15.45
CA ALA A 74 5.79 5.09 16.66
C ALA A 74 4.41 5.67 16.40
N ASP A 75 3.38 4.83 16.47
CA ASP A 75 1.98 5.21 16.27
C ASP A 75 1.23 5.13 17.61
N PHE A 76 0.09 5.80 17.71
CA PHE A 76 -0.74 5.81 18.91
C PHE A 76 -1.45 4.46 19.08
N ASP A 77 -1.26 3.81 20.23
CA ASP A 77 -1.90 2.54 20.56
C ASP A 77 -3.17 2.76 21.35
N PHE A 78 -4.23 3.14 20.64
CA PHE A 78 -5.57 3.34 21.21
C PHE A 78 -6.14 2.07 21.84
N ASN A 79 -5.67 0.88 21.47
CA ASN A 79 -6.15 -0.38 22.09
C ASN A 79 -5.61 -0.59 23.50
N ARG A 80 -4.50 0.08 23.85
CA ARG A 80 -3.85 -0.03 25.15
C ARG A 80 -3.93 1.26 25.95
N CYS A 81 -4.69 2.25 25.48
CA CYS A 81 -4.85 3.49 26.23
C CYS A 81 -5.82 3.28 27.39
N ASP A 82 -5.64 4.09 28.44
CA ASP A 82 -6.61 4.19 29.49
C ASP A 82 -7.78 5.05 29.02
N HIS A 83 -8.81 4.41 28.49
CA HIS A 83 -9.99 5.10 27.96
C HIS A 83 -10.75 5.88 29.03
N VAL A 84 -10.66 5.49 30.31
CA VAL A 84 -11.29 6.22 31.42
C VAL A 84 -10.56 7.54 31.61
N ALA A 85 -9.23 7.50 31.71
CA ALA A 85 -8.42 8.72 31.84
C ALA A 85 -8.58 9.68 30.65
N VAL A 86 -8.65 9.15 29.41
CA VAL A 86 -8.91 9.97 28.22
C VAL A 86 -10.29 10.63 28.29
N THR A 87 -11.32 9.87 28.67
CA THR A 87 -12.69 10.39 28.77
C THR A 87 -12.81 11.45 29.86
N ASP A 88 -12.21 11.21 31.02
CA ASP A 88 -12.21 12.16 32.14
C ASP A 88 -11.49 13.46 31.75
N ALA A 89 -10.34 13.37 31.07
CA ALA A 89 -9.63 14.54 30.57
C ALA A 89 -10.48 15.34 29.56
N LEU A 90 -11.18 14.65 28.65
CA LEU A 90 -12.04 15.32 27.67
C LEU A 90 -13.28 15.98 28.31
N ASN A 91 -13.82 15.40 29.37
CA ASN A 91 -14.96 15.95 30.11
C ASN A 91 -14.60 17.16 30.98
N GLN A 92 -13.32 17.32 31.34
CA GLN A 92 -12.84 18.47 32.11
C GLN A 92 -12.56 19.71 31.25
N ILE A 93 -12.61 19.57 29.93
CA ILE A 93 -12.41 20.69 28.99
C ILE A 93 -13.68 21.54 28.92
N ASP A 94 -13.51 22.85 29.04
CA ASP A 94 -14.55 23.83 28.77
C ASP A 94 -14.72 24.01 27.24
N TRP A 95 -15.56 23.16 26.65
CA TRP A 95 -15.81 23.16 25.20
C TRP A 95 -16.50 24.43 24.71
N ASP A 96 -17.30 25.08 25.55
CA ASP A 96 -17.96 26.34 25.17
C ASP A 96 -16.91 27.42 24.93
N ASN A 97 -15.87 27.48 25.75
CA ASN A 97 -14.75 28.40 25.55
C ASN A 97 -13.84 27.98 24.38
N VAL A 98 -13.52 26.68 24.25
CA VAL A 98 -12.67 26.18 23.15
C VAL A 98 -13.31 26.42 21.78
N LEU A 99 -14.64 26.35 21.69
CA LEU A 99 -15.40 26.53 20.46
C LEU A 99 -15.97 27.96 20.33
N ASN A 100 -15.52 28.91 21.16
CA ASN A 100 -15.97 30.29 21.15
C ASN A 100 -15.30 31.12 20.04
N SER A 101 -15.60 30.77 18.79
CA SER A 101 -15.17 31.50 17.59
C SER A 101 -16.32 31.59 16.59
N GLU A 102 -16.40 32.68 15.84
CA GLU A 102 -17.42 32.86 14.79
C GLU A 102 -17.13 32.06 13.51
N ASP A 103 -15.86 31.65 13.31
CA ASP A 103 -15.43 30.89 12.14
C ASP A 103 -15.31 29.39 12.43
N ALA A 104 -16.06 28.58 11.67
CA ALA A 104 -16.10 27.13 11.81
C ALA A 104 -14.75 26.45 11.57
N ASN A 105 -13.90 27.00 10.69
CA ASN A 105 -12.57 26.43 10.45
C ASN A 105 -11.66 26.60 11.66
N THR A 106 -11.75 27.77 12.30
CA THR A 106 -11.04 28.09 13.53
C THR A 106 -11.52 27.19 14.67
N GLN A 107 -12.83 27.03 14.85
CA GLN A 107 -13.41 26.11 15.83
C GLN A 107 -12.91 24.68 15.64
N ALA A 108 -12.95 24.17 14.39
CA ALA A 108 -12.47 22.82 14.09
C ALA A 108 -10.98 22.67 14.39
N SER A 109 -10.17 23.68 14.04
CA SER A 109 -8.72 23.67 14.31
C SER A 109 -8.43 23.65 15.81
N GLN A 110 -9.15 24.45 16.60
CA GLN A 110 -9.05 24.48 18.06
C GLN A 110 -9.47 23.15 18.69
N PHE A 111 -10.61 22.59 18.24
CA PHE A 111 -11.07 21.27 18.66
C PHE A 111 -9.99 20.19 18.44
N TYR A 112 -9.47 20.08 17.21
CA TYR A 112 -8.46 19.08 16.89
C TYR A 112 -7.16 19.30 17.67
N SER A 113 -6.75 20.55 17.89
CA SER A 113 -5.56 20.85 18.71
C SER A 113 -5.71 20.29 20.11
N VAL A 114 -6.81 20.60 20.79
CA VAL A 114 -7.05 20.17 22.17
C VAL A 114 -7.19 18.64 22.26
N VAL A 115 -7.94 18.02 21.33
CA VAL A 115 -8.06 16.55 21.29
C VAL A 115 -6.71 15.88 21.05
N PHE A 116 -5.90 16.43 20.14
CA PHE A 116 -4.58 15.88 19.85
C PHE A 116 -3.61 16.02 21.02
N ASP A 117 -3.70 17.11 21.79
CA ASP A 117 -2.91 17.28 23.01
C ASP A 117 -3.27 16.22 24.06
N VAL A 118 -4.56 15.93 24.25
CA VAL A 118 -5.01 14.84 25.14
C VAL A 118 -4.49 13.49 24.65
N ILE A 119 -4.61 13.21 23.35
CA ILE A 119 -4.11 11.97 22.75
C ILE A 119 -2.59 11.85 22.96
N GLN A 120 -1.84 12.93 22.73
CA GLN A 120 -0.39 12.93 22.85
C GLN A 120 0.08 12.67 24.29
N GLN A 121 -0.67 13.14 25.28
CA GLN A 121 -0.35 12.97 26.69
C GLN A 121 -0.76 11.60 27.25
N LEU A 122 -1.93 11.09 26.83
CA LEU A 122 -2.56 9.94 27.49
C LEU A 122 -2.52 8.66 26.66
N VAL A 123 -2.35 8.73 25.34
CA VAL A 123 -2.33 7.53 24.49
C VAL A 123 -0.88 7.05 24.33
N PRO A 124 -0.57 5.82 24.77
CA PRO A 124 0.78 5.30 24.66
C PRO A 124 1.18 5.15 23.19
N ARG A 125 2.46 5.40 22.89
CA ARG A 125 3.02 5.17 21.57
C ARG A 125 3.55 3.75 21.46
N LYS A 126 3.08 3.01 20.46
CA LYS A 126 3.62 1.70 20.10
C LYS A 126 4.54 1.85 18.91
N ARG A 127 5.74 1.30 19.04
CA ARG A 127 6.60 1.11 17.88
C ARG A 127 5.93 0.13 16.94
N ILE A 128 5.54 0.62 15.76
CA ILE A 128 5.24 -0.27 14.65
C ILE A 128 6.62 -0.66 14.12
N ALA A 129 7.12 -1.78 14.62
CA ALA A 129 8.09 -2.52 13.83
C ALA A 129 7.39 -2.78 12.50
N ARG A 130 7.78 -2.05 11.44
CA ARG A 130 7.49 -2.49 10.09
C ARG A 130 8.10 -3.85 10.04
N ASP A 131 7.26 -4.88 10.17
CA ASP A 131 7.72 -6.25 10.14
C ASP A 131 8.54 -6.33 8.86
N ARG A 132 9.86 -6.51 8.99
CA ARG A 132 10.71 -6.73 7.81
C ARG A 132 10.25 -8.00 7.07
N SER A 133 9.35 -8.77 7.69
CA SER A 133 8.45 -9.73 7.10
C SER A 133 7.09 -9.11 6.73
N ILE A 134 7.05 -8.06 5.89
CA ILE A 134 5.97 -7.94 4.90
C ILE A 134 6.20 -9.09 3.92
N LYS A 135 5.92 -10.31 4.38
CA LYS A 135 5.78 -11.46 3.53
C LYS A 135 4.55 -11.17 2.69
N GLN A 136 4.70 -11.35 1.39
CA GLN A 136 3.61 -11.17 0.45
C GLN A 136 2.36 -11.91 0.98
N PRO A 137 1.14 -11.39 0.83
CA PRO A 137 -0.06 -11.99 1.43
C PRO A 137 -0.32 -13.46 1.05
N TRP A 138 0.28 -13.93 -0.04
CA TRP A 138 0.21 -15.32 -0.53
C TRP A 138 1.37 -16.21 -0.04
N TRP A 139 2.26 -15.69 0.78
CA TRP A 139 3.51 -16.32 1.18
C TRP A 139 3.30 -17.33 2.34
N ASN A 140 3.08 -18.60 1.99
CA ASN A 140 2.82 -19.67 2.96
C ASN A 140 4.12 -20.39 3.44
N ALA A 141 3.96 -21.43 4.27
CA ALA A 141 5.09 -22.21 4.81
C ALA A 141 5.80 -23.05 3.73
N GLU A 142 5.06 -23.54 2.74
CA GLU A 142 5.57 -24.36 1.66
C GLU A 142 6.44 -23.56 0.69
N LEU A 143 6.00 -22.37 0.29
CA LEU A 143 6.76 -21.46 -0.57
C LEU A 143 8.07 -21.01 0.11
N ARG A 144 8.03 -20.79 1.44
CA ARG A 144 9.24 -20.56 2.24
C ARG A 144 10.20 -21.73 2.18
N HIS A 145 9.69 -22.95 2.33
CA HIS A 145 10.49 -24.16 2.30
C HIS A 145 11.17 -24.33 0.93
N LYS A 146 10.41 -24.22 -0.17
CA LYS A 146 10.95 -24.28 -1.54
C LYS A 146 12.02 -23.21 -1.81
N ARG A 147 11.77 -21.95 -1.41
CA ARG A 147 12.80 -20.88 -1.50
C ARG A 147 14.09 -21.25 -0.77
N ASN A 148 13.96 -21.82 0.42
CA ASN A 148 15.13 -22.20 1.22
C ASN A 148 15.92 -23.36 0.60
N ILE A 149 15.24 -24.34 0.02
CA ILE A 149 15.88 -25.44 -0.74
C ILE A 149 16.58 -24.87 -1.98
N LEU A 150 15.89 -24.07 -2.78
CA LEU A 150 16.45 -23.43 -3.97
C LEU A 150 17.70 -22.61 -3.64
N ARG A 151 17.67 -21.81 -2.57
CA ARG A 151 18.84 -21.06 -2.10
C ARG A 151 20.02 -21.97 -1.76
N LYS A 152 19.78 -23.12 -1.10
CA LYS A 152 20.83 -24.10 -0.79
C LYS A 152 21.38 -24.75 -2.06
N ALA A 153 20.52 -25.08 -3.02
CA ALA A 153 20.91 -25.66 -4.30
C ALA A 153 21.76 -24.70 -5.13
N ARG A 154 21.35 -23.43 -5.27
CA ARG A 154 22.15 -22.39 -5.95
C ARG A 154 23.52 -22.18 -5.30
N LYS A 155 23.59 -22.21 -3.96
CA LYS A 155 24.86 -22.14 -3.23
C LYS A 155 25.75 -23.35 -3.48
N ARG A 156 25.15 -24.53 -3.67
CA ARG A 156 25.86 -25.76 -4.03
C ARG A 156 26.39 -25.69 -5.46
N LEU A 157 25.55 -25.32 -6.42
CA LEU A 157 25.93 -25.09 -7.82
C LEU A 157 27.07 -24.08 -7.96
N PHE A 158 27.02 -22.97 -7.22
CA PHE A 158 28.11 -21.98 -7.22
C PHE A 158 29.46 -22.59 -6.81
N ARG A 159 29.45 -23.60 -5.92
CA ARG A 159 30.66 -24.28 -5.43
C ARG A 159 31.10 -25.43 -6.34
N SER A 160 30.17 -26.25 -6.82
CA SER A 160 30.46 -27.45 -7.59
C SER A 160 30.63 -27.16 -9.09
N LYS A 161 29.88 -26.19 -9.62
CA LYS A 161 29.72 -25.88 -11.06
C LYS A 161 29.37 -27.12 -11.90
N SER A 162 28.74 -28.13 -11.30
CA SER A 162 28.43 -29.37 -11.98
C SER A 162 27.13 -29.27 -12.79
N PRO A 163 27.04 -29.95 -13.95
CA PRO A 163 25.81 -30.03 -14.74
C PRO A 163 24.63 -30.61 -13.96
N GLU A 164 24.88 -31.60 -13.10
CA GLU A 164 23.84 -32.24 -12.26
C GLU A 164 23.24 -31.26 -11.26
N ASP A 165 24.08 -30.40 -10.67
CA ASP A 165 23.61 -29.33 -9.80
C ASP A 165 22.85 -28.24 -10.55
N ASN A 166 23.17 -28.01 -11.82
CA ASN A 166 22.45 -27.06 -12.68
C ASN A 166 21.03 -27.57 -12.96
N VAL A 167 20.89 -28.84 -13.38
CA VAL A 167 19.57 -29.50 -13.57
C VAL A 167 18.76 -29.50 -12.27
N CYS A 168 19.42 -29.71 -11.12
CA CYS A 168 18.75 -29.66 -9.82
C CYS A 168 18.18 -28.25 -9.50
N VAL A 169 18.94 -27.20 -9.81
CA VAL A 169 18.52 -25.80 -9.61
C VAL A 169 17.35 -25.46 -10.54
N GLU A 170 17.47 -25.75 -11.84
CA GLU A 170 16.41 -25.47 -12.83
C GLU A 170 15.07 -26.10 -12.40
N ARG A 171 15.09 -27.37 -12.01
CA ARG A 171 13.89 -28.06 -11.50
C ARG A 171 13.27 -27.35 -10.29
N LEU A 172 14.10 -26.94 -9.33
CA LEU A 172 13.64 -26.25 -8.12
C LEU A 172 13.14 -24.83 -8.40
N GLU A 173 13.66 -24.17 -9.43
CA GLU A 173 13.18 -22.86 -9.90
C GLU A 173 11.77 -23.00 -10.48
N THR A 174 11.57 -23.95 -11.40
CA THR A 174 10.25 -24.24 -11.97
C THR A 174 9.21 -24.56 -10.88
N GLU A 175 9.56 -25.43 -9.93
CA GLU A 175 8.67 -25.78 -8.82
C GLU A 175 8.34 -24.58 -7.91
N TYR A 176 9.29 -23.68 -7.69
CA TYR A 176 9.09 -22.49 -6.86
C TYR A 176 8.21 -21.47 -7.58
N GLU A 177 8.47 -21.21 -8.85
CA GLU A 177 7.73 -20.25 -9.68
C GLU A 177 6.27 -20.67 -9.83
N LEU A 178 6.03 -21.94 -10.17
CA LEU A 178 4.68 -22.48 -10.28
C LEU A 178 3.87 -22.32 -8.98
N LEU A 179 4.50 -22.63 -7.84
CA LEU A 179 3.83 -22.48 -6.54
C LEU A 179 3.60 -21.00 -6.19
N ASN A 180 4.58 -20.13 -6.45
CA ASN A 180 4.45 -18.70 -6.18
C ASN A 180 3.30 -18.09 -6.99
N GLU A 181 3.22 -18.41 -8.29
CA GLU A 181 2.17 -17.94 -9.19
C GLU A 181 0.79 -18.49 -8.76
N THR A 182 0.71 -19.78 -8.44
CA THR A 182 -0.54 -20.40 -7.99
C THR A 182 -1.07 -19.74 -6.72
N LEU A 183 -0.20 -19.50 -5.74
CA LEU A 183 -0.58 -18.85 -4.48
C LEU A 183 -0.95 -17.38 -4.69
N TYR A 184 -0.23 -16.67 -5.55
CA TYR A 184 -0.55 -15.30 -5.95
C TYR A 184 -1.95 -15.23 -6.58
N LEU A 185 -2.22 -16.06 -7.58
CA LEU A 185 -3.49 -16.08 -8.29
C LEU A 185 -4.66 -16.44 -7.37
N ALA A 186 -4.47 -17.41 -6.48
CA ALA A 186 -5.49 -17.79 -5.50
C ALA A 186 -5.79 -16.66 -4.51
N LYS A 187 -4.76 -15.94 -4.05
CA LYS A 187 -4.91 -14.86 -3.07
C LYS A 187 -5.48 -13.58 -3.67
N VAL A 188 -5.06 -13.21 -4.88
CA VAL A 188 -5.45 -11.96 -5.53
C VAL A 188 -6.79 -12.09 -6.27
N PHE A 189 -7.04 -13.22 -6.93
CA PHE A 189 -8.22 -13.40 -7.77
C PHE A 189 -9.24 -14.41 -7.21
N GLY A 190 -9.02 -14.95 -6.01
CA GLY A 190 -9.92 -15.92 -5.38
C GLY A 190 -10.08 -17.23 -6.17
N LYS A 191 -9.19 -17.50 -7.14
CA LYS A 191 -9.29 -18.69 -8.00
C LYS A 191 -8.99 -19.95 -7.18
N ASN A 192 -9.83 -20.97 -7.35
CA ASN A 192 -9.65 -22.25 -6.69
C ASN A 192 -8.37 -22.94 -7.19
N VAL A 193 -7.41 -23.16 -6.29
CA VAL A 193 -6.06 -23.72 -6.57
C VAL A 193 -6.10 -25.03 -7.36
N LYS A 194 -7.16 -25.83 -7.19
CA LYS A 194 -7.34 -27.12 -7.86
C LYS A 194 -7.58 -27.01 -9.37
N THR A 195 -7.99 -25.85 -9.88
CA THR A 195 -8.28 -25.66 -11.31
C THR A 195 -7.02 -25.32 -12.11
N LEU A 196 -6.03 -24.67 -11.50
CA LEU A 196 -4.80 -24.22 -12.18
C LEU A 196 -3.76 -25.34 -12.34
N LEU A 197 -3.73 -26.32 -11.42
CA LEU A 197 -2.82 -27.46 -11.49
C LEU A 197 -3.24 -28.52 -12.54
N LYS A 198 -4.41 -28.38 -13.17
CA LYS A 198 -4.89 -29.31 -14.21
C LYS A 198 -4.56 -28.90 -15.65
N THR A 199 -4.06 -27.68 -15.86
CA THR A 199 -3.72 -27.15 -17.19
C THR A 199 -2.23 -27.21 -17.53
N ALA A 200 -1.41 -27.86 -16.69
CA ALA A 200 0.04 -27.94 -16.86
C ALA A 200 0.58 -29.38 -17.10
N ASN A 201 -0.29 -30.31 -17.53
CA ASN A 201 0.11 -31.65 -18.01
C ASN A 201 -0.20 -31.80 -19.49
#